data_AF-A0A6L9L8B4-F1
#
_entry.id   AF-A0A6L9L8B4-F1
#
_cell.length_a   1.000
_cell.length_b   1.000
_cell.length_c   1.000
_cell.angle_alpha   90.00
_cell.angle_beta   90.00
_cell.angle_gamma   90.00
#
_symmetry.space_group_name_H-M   'P 1'
#
loop_
_entity.id
_entity.type
_entity.pdbx_description
1 polymer ?
#
loop_
_entity_poly.entity_id
_entity_poly.type
_entity_poly.pdbx_seq_one_letter_code
_entity_poly.pdbx_strand_id
1 'polypeptide(L)'
;MATFGERIANFFGGIDTETQEGLQSLFVNELKDIYYAEKQAIDALGEQADASTTDEVRNAFLLHQNETRNQVSRLEQVFNSIGIDVEEGSCDAIDGLVDDAQRIVSNTDSGSLTRDAGLIIAGQKIEHHEIAAYGSVVTLAQVLGYQEAARLLQQTLDEEKNADKKLTILAESFINNRAASESDDTYRNDRDRTDYTEQRSVVNPDGTRYDTGSSTTRGDSFTI
;
A
#
# COMPACT_ATOMS: atom_id res chain seq x y z
N MET A 1 -0.66 41.62 -14.33
CA MET A 1 -1.29 40.50 -13.59
C MET A 1 -2.69 40.32 -14.15
N ALA A 2 -3.10 39.08 -14.45
CA ALA A 2 -4.45 38.79 -14.90
C ALA A 2 -5.47 39.20 -13.82
N THR A 3 -6.58 39.78 -14.27
CA THR A 3 -7.72 40.17 -13.41
C THR A 3 -8.39 38.94 -12.81
N PHE A 4 -9.15 39.11 -11.73
CA PHE A 4 -9.89 38.00 -11.10
C PHE A 4 -10.87 37.31 -12.08
N GLY A 5 -11.47 38.06 -13.01
CA GLY A 5 -12.35 37.52 -14.05
C GLY A 5 -11.60 36.70 -15.11
N GLU A 6 -10.40 37.13 -15.52
CA GLU A 6 -9.55 36.37 -16.44
C GLU A 6 -9.03 35.07 -15.81
N ARG A 7 -8.74 35.06 -14.51
CA ARG A 7 -8.35 33.84 -13.78
C ARG A 7 -9.47 32.80 -13.75
N ILE A 8 -10.71 33.23 -13.53
CA ILE A 8 -11.88 32.34 -13.58
C ILE A 8 -12.11 31.80 -15.00
N ALA A 9 -12.02 32.66 -16.01
CA ALA A 9 -12.18 32.24 -17.41
C ALA A 9 -11.08 31.27 -17.85
N ASN A 10 -9.84 31.48 -17.42
CA ASN A 10 -8.71 30.60 -17.70
C ASN A 10 -8.82 29.26 -16.97
N PHE A 11 -9.31 29.26 -15.72
CA PHE A 11 -9.57 28.04 -14.96
C PHE A 11 -10.64 27.17 -15.62
N PHE A 12 -11.78 27.75 -16.02
CA PHE A 12 -12.84 27.01 -16.74
C PHE A 12 -12.51 26.76 -18.22
N GLY A 13 -11.54 27.49 -18.79
CA GLY A 13 -11.06 27.35 -20.17
C GLY A 13 -9.83 26.44 -20.32
N GLY A 14 -9.29 25.88 -19.23
CA GLY A 14 -8.11 25.02 -19.25
C GLY A 14 -6.79 25.72 -19.61
N ILE A 15 -6.72 27.05 -19.48
CA ILE A 15 -5.54 27.89 -19.76
C ILE A 15 -4.92 28.39 -18.46
N ASP A 16 -4.83 27.53 -17.44
CA ASP A 16 -4.18 27.87 -16.19
C ASP A 16 -2.72 27.41 -16.22
N THR A 17 -1.84 28.26 -16.77
CA THR A 17 -0.42 27.98 -16.96
C THR A 17 0.43 28.25 -15.70
N GLU A 18 -0.18 28.62 -14.57
CA GLU A 18 0.53 28.92 -13.32
C GLU A 18 0.79 27.68 -12.45
N THR A 19 0.17 26.53 -12.76
CA THR A 19 0.51 25.23 -12.16
C THR A 19 1.30 24.40 -13.18
N GLN A 20 2.52 24.01 -12.83
CA GLN A 20 3.45 23.34 -13.75
C GLN A 20 3.09 21.86 -14.01
N GLU A 21 2.08 21.33 -13.33
CA GLU A 21 1.57 19.97 -13.55
C GLU A 21 0.06 20.01 -13.84
N GLY A 22 -0.28 19.88 -15.12
CA GLY A 22 -1.66 19.67 -15.54
C GLY A 22 -2.11 18.22 -15.28
N LEU A 23 -3.41 17.96 -15.45
CA LEU A 23 -4.01 16.65 -15.23
C LEU A 23 -3.34 15.51 -16.03
N GLN A 24 -2.80 15.83 -17.21
CA GLN A 24 -2.02 14.89 -18.01
C GLN A 24 -0.70 14.49 -17.33
N SER A 25 0.02 15.44 -16.71
CA SER A 25 1.25 15.14 -15.98
C SER A 25 0.96 14.26 -14.77
N LEU A 26 -0.11 14.58 -14.01
CA LEU A 26 -0.56 13.74 -12.90
C LEU A 26 -0.88 12.31 -13.37
N PHE A 27 -1.69 12.17 -14.43
CA PHE A 27 -2.02 10.85 -14.99
C PHE A 27 -0.76 10.04 -15.38
N VAL A 28 0.21 10.69 -16.03
CA VAL A 28 1.45 10.02 -16.44
C VAL A 28 2.30 9.63 -15.23
N ASN A 29 2.43 10.48 -14.21
CA ASN A 29 3.17 10.15 -12.99
C ASN A 29 2.53 8.96 -12.26
N GLU A 30 1.21 8.96 -12.11
CA GLU A 30 0.47 7.83 -11.52
C GLU A 30 0.69 6.52 -12.31
N LEU A 31 0.73 6.56 -13.64
CA LEU A 31 1.05 5.37 -14.44
C LEU A 31 2.46 4.84 -14.18
N LYS A 32 3.45 5.72 -13.99
CA LYS A 32 4.84 5.32 -13.67
C LYS A 32 4.94 4.66 -12.30
N ASP A 33 4.21 5.20 -11.32
CA ASP A 33 4.21 4.68 -9.96
C ASP A 33 3.47 3.34 -9.87
N ILE A 34 2.34 3.19 -10.58
CA ILE A 34 1.63 1.90 -10.72
C ILE A 34 2.52 0.89 -11.44
N TYR A 35 3.22 1.27 -12.51
CA TYR A 35 4.14 0.37 -13.22
C TYR A 35 5.27 -0.15 -12.33
N TYR A 36 5.82 0.71 -11.46
CA TYR A 36 6.75 0.28 -10.42
C TYR A 36 6.07 -0.70 -9.43
N ALA A 37 4.88 -0.34 -8.92
CA ALA A 37 4.16 -1.15 -7.94
C ALA A 37 3.87 -2.58 -8.42
N GLU A 38 3.42 -2.72 -9.66
CA GLU A 38 3.16 -4.01 -10.31
C GLU A 38 4.40 -4.90 -10.39
N LYS A 39 5.55 -4.30 -10.71
CA LYS A 39 6.82 -5.04 -10.77
C LYS A 39 7.24 -5.52 -9.38
N GLN A 40 7.07 -4.70 -8.35
CA GLN A 40 7.33 -5.09 -6.96
C GLN A 40 6.36 -6.17 -6.49
N ALA A 41 5.08 -6.07 -6.89
CA ALA A 41 4.04 -7.05 -6.57
C ALA A 41 4.36 -8.43 -7.15
N ILE A 42 4.91 -8.54 -8.36
CA ILE A 42 5.30 -9.84 -8.95
C ILE A 42 6.24 -10.62 -8.03
N ASP A 43 7.28 -9.97 -7.50
CA ASP A 43 8.25 -10.61 -6.64
C ASP A 43 7.63 -10.96 -5.28
N ALA A 44 6.90 -10.02 -4.67
CA ALA A 44 6.20 -10.23 -3.41
C ALA A 44 5.20 -11.41 -3.49
N LEU A 45 4.42 -11.52 -4.56
CA LEU A 45 3.47 -12.62 -4.77
C LEU A 45 4.17 -13.98 -4.87
N GLY A 46 5.36 -14.02 -5.46
CA GLY A 46 6.19 -15.23 -5.47
C GLY A 46 6.63 -15.64 -4.07
N GLU A 47 7.14 -14.69 -3.29
CA GLU A 47 7.56 -14.92 -1.90
C GLU A 47 6.39 -15.36 -1.00
N GLN A 48 5.22 -14.72 -1.15
CA GLN A 48 4.00 -15.09 -0.41
C GLN A 48 3.51 -16.49 -0.80
N ALA A 49 3.54 -16.85 -2.09
CA ALA A 49 3.21 -18.19 -2.54
C ALA A 49 4.15 -19.25 -1.94
N ASP A 50 5.46 -18.98 -1.90
CA ASP A 50 6.44 -19.88 -1.32
C ASP A 50 6.27 -20.05 0.19
N ALA A 51 5.95 -18.96 0.90
CA ALA A 51 5.73 -18.94 2.33
C ALA A 51 4.38 -19.55 2.76
N SER A 52 3.43 -19.71 1.83
CA SER A 52 2.08 -20.24 2.10
C SER A 52 2.11 -21.71 2.52
N THR A 53 1.30 -22.02 3.52
CA THR A 53 1.10 -23.34 4.11
C THR A 53 0.13 -24.19 3.30
N THR A 54 -0.99 -23.62 2.86
CA THR A 54 -2.04 -24.33 2.12
C THR A 54 -1.89 -24.18 0.62
N ASP A 55 -2.25 -25.23 -0.13
CA ASP A 55 -2.23 -25.19 -1.59
C ASP A 55 -3.21 -24.16 -2.14
N GLU A 56 -4.34 -23.93 -1.46
CA GLU A 56 -5.33 -22.95 -1.86
C GLU A 56 -4.77 -21.52 -1.82
N VAL A 57 -4.09 -21.13 -0.75
CA VAL A 57 -3.47 -19.80 -0.62
C VAL A 57 -2.27 -19.66 -1.55
N ARG A 58 -1.42 -20.70 -1.63
CA ARG A 58 -0.29 -20.74 -2.59
C ARG A 58 -0.76 -20.52 -4.02
N ASN A 59 -1.78 -21.26 -4.45
CA ASN A 59 -2.30 -21.18 -5.81
C ASN A 59 -2.97 -19.83 -6.11
N ALA A 60 -3.61 -19.19 -5.11
CA ALA A 60 -4.17 -17.86 -5.28
C ALA A 60 -3.08 -16.83 -5.60
N PHE A 61 -1.96 -16.84 -4.86
CA PHE A 61 -0.84 -15.95 -5.14
C PHE A 61 -0.13 -16.27 -6.46
N LEU A 62 0.08 -17.55 -6.81
CA LEU A 62 0.67 -17.92 -8.11
C LEU A 62 -0.21 -17.54 -9.30
N LEU A 63 -1.53 -17.67 -9.16
CA LEU A 63 -2.47 -17.22 -10.18
C LEU A 63 -2.37 -15.71 -10.34
N HIS A 64 -2.44 -14.99 -9.22
CA HIS A 64 -2.39 -13.54 -9.25
C HIS A 64 -1.05 -13.02 -9.80
N GLN A 65 0.08 -13.62 -9.42
CA GLN A 65 1.40 -13.29 -9.99
C GLN A 65 1.43 -13.39 -11.53
N ASN A 66 0.69 -14.33 -12.12
CA ASN A 66 0.58 -14.43 -13.57
C ASN A 66 -0.37 -13.37 -14.16
N GLU A 67 -1.43 -13.01 -13.45
CA GLU A 67 -2.29 -11.87 -13.78
C GLU A 67 -1.44 -10.57 -13.77
N THR A 68 -0.65 -10.32 -12.74
CA THR A 68 0.30 -9.19 -12.58
C THR A 68 1.30 -9.05 -13.71
N ARG A 69 1.90 -10.15 -14.17
CA ARG A 69 2.78 -10.12 -15.36
C ARG A 69 2.05 -9.61 -16.62
N ASN A 70 0.78 -9.95 -16.78
CA ASN A 70 -0.02 -9.44 -17.90
C ASN A 70 -0.42 -7.98 -17.68
N GLN A 71 -0.66 -7.56 -16.44
CA GLN A 71 -0.97 -6.18 -16.06
C GLN A 71 0.21 -5.24 -16.37
N VAL A 72 1.45 -5.64 -16.09
CA VAL A 72 2.67 -4.95 -16.52
C VAL A 72 2.69 -4.75 -18.04
N SER A 73 2.51 -5.82 -18.82
CA SER A 73 2.43 -5.71 -20.29
C SER A 73 1.24 -4.89 -20.79
N ARG A 74 0.17 -4.78 -19.99
CA ARG A 74 -0.98 -3.93 -20.28
C ARG A 74 -0.66 -2.45 -20.04
N LEU A 75 0.07 -2.13 -18.98
CA LEU A 75 0.56 -0.76 -18.75
C LEU A 75 1.50 -0.29 -19.86
N GLU A 76 2.37 -1.16 -20.38
CA GLU A 76 3.19 -0.83 -21.56
C GLU A 76 2.31 -0.46 -22.77
N GLN A 77 1.19 -1.16 -22.98
CA GLN A 77 0.22 -0.80 -24.02
C GLN A 77 -0.46 0.54 -23.72
N VAL A 78 -0.76 0.84 -22.46
CA VAL A 78 -1.34 2.12 -22.03
C VAL A 78 -0.38 3.27 -22.35
N PHE A 79 0.90 3.18 -21.96
CA PHE A 79 1.94 4.16 -22.31
C PHE A 79 2.04 4.40 -23.82
N ASN A 80 2.11 3.31 -24.60
CA ASN A 80 2.13 3.38 -26.05
C ASN A 80 0.87 4.06 -26.63
N SER A 81 -0.31 3.78 -26.07
CA SER A 81 -1.59 4.33 -26.56
C SER A 81 -1.70 5.85 -26.41
N ILE A 82 -0.96 6.43 -25.47
CA ILE A 82 -0.90 7.88 -25.22
C ILE A 82 0.35 8.54 -25.81
N GLY A 83 1.20 7.77 -26.52
CA GLY A 83 2.39 8.26 -27.20
C GLY A 83 3.54 8.64 -26.27
N ILE A 84 3.66 7.96 -25.13
CA ILE A 84 4.71 8.19 -24.12
C ILE A 84 5.54 6.92 -23.97
N ASP A 85 6.85 7.06 -23.87
CA ASP A 85 7.75 5.92 -23.59
C ASP A 85 7.52 5.39 -22.17
N VAL A 86 7.59 4.07 -22.00
CA VAL A 86 7.48 3.44 -20.68
C VAL A 86 8.61 3.94 -19.80
N GLU A 87 8.26 4.46 -18.64
CA GLU A 87 9.19 4.89 -17.61
C GLU A 87 8.69 4.38 -16.26
N GLU A 88 9.62 3.95 -15.43
CA GLU A 88 9.33 3.47 -14.09
C GLU A 88 9.49 4.62 -13.10
N GLY A 89 8.50 4.75 -12.22
CA GLY A 89 8.48 5.74 -11.15
C GLY A 89 9.02 5.17 -9.85
N SER A 90 8.40 5.55 -8.75
CA SER A 90 8.70 5.02 -7.42
C SER A 90 7.45 5.09 -6.55
N CYS A 91 7.20 4.08 -5.73
CA CYS A 91 6.01 4.08 -4.89
C CYS A 91 6.36 3.63 -3.47
N ASP A 92 6.64 4.57 -2.56
CA ASP A 92 6.94 4.25 -1.16
C ASP A 92 5.79 3.47 -0.49
N ALA A 93 4.55 3.66 -0.96
CA ALA A 93 3.38 2.95 -0.47
C ALA A 93 3.45 1.45 -0.77
N ILE A 94 3.78 1.04 -2.00
CA ILE A 94 3.90 -0.38 -2.32
C ILE A 94 5.09 -1.02 -1.63
N ASP A 95 6.22 -0.32 -1.53
CA ASP A 95 7.40 -0.82 -0.83
C ASP A 95 7.07 -1.13 0.64
N GLY A 96 6.36 -0.22 1.31
CA GLY A 96 5.90 -0.45 2.69
C GLY A 96 4.90 -1.61 2.84
N LEU A 97 4.06 -1.86 1.84
CA LEU A 97 3.10 -2.96 1.82
C LEU A 97 3.79 -4.32 1.56
N VAL A 98 4.79 -4.35 0.68
CA VAL A 98 5.65 -5.52 0.46
C VAL A 98 6.44 -5.85 1.73
N ASP A 99 7.00 -4.84 2.40
CA ASP A 99 7.67 -5.01 3.69
C ASP A 99 6.72 -5.55 4.77
N ASP A 100 5.45 -5.12 4.78
CA ASP A 100 4.39 -5.63 5.64
C ASP A 100 4.20 -7.14 5.40
N ALA A 101 4.14 -7.58 4.13
CA ALA A 101 4.01 -9.00 3.77
C ALA A 101 5.22 -9.84 4.20
N GLN A 102 6.43 -9.34 4.00
CA GLN A 102 7.67 -10.01 4.45
C GLN A 102 7.75 -10.14 5.99
N ARG A 103 7.25 -9.12 6.70
CA ARG A 103 7.13 -9.19 8.17
C ARG A 103 6.14 -10.25 8.63
N ILE A 104 5.06 -10.53 7.90
CA ILE A 104 4.18 -11.66 8.22
C ILE A 104 4.97 -12.97 8.18
N VAL A 105 5.74 -13.21 7.12
CA VAL A 105 6.55 -14.43 6.97
C VAL A 105 7.53 -14.58 8.14
N SER A 106 8.15 -13.47 8.55
CA SER A 106 9.15 -13.45 9.63
C SER A 106 8.55 -13.62 11.03
N ASN A 107 7.34 -13.12 11.25
CA ASN A 107 6.69 -13.08 12.57
C ASN A 107 5.72 -14.24 12.83
N THR A 108 5.55 -15.15 11.87
CA THR A 108 4.66 -16.31 11.99
C THR A 108 5.43 -17.61 11.77
N ASP A 109 5.00 -18.68 12.43
CA ASP A 109 5.67 -19.98 12.30
C ASP A 109 5.48 -20.58 10.91
N SER A 110 6.52 -21.23 10.42
CA SER A 110 6.49 -21.91 9.12
C SER A 110 5.53 -23.09 9.14
N GLY A 111 4.63 -23.17 8.14
CA GLY A 111 3.60 -24.19 8.08
C GLY A 111 2.38 -23.93 8.98
N SER A 112 2.30 -22.78 9.64
CA SER A 112 1.10 -22.38 10.41
C SER A 112 0.00 -21.84 9.49
N LEU A 113 -1.25 -22.05 9.86
CA LEU A 113 -2.41 -21.40 9.23
C LEU A 113 -2.54 -19.94 9.67
N THR A 114 -1.95 -19.58 10.81
CA THR A 114 -1.75 -18.19 11.23
C THR A 114 -0.92 -17.42 10.20
N ARG A 115 0.12 -18.04 9.63
CA ARG A 115 0.86 -17.45 8.51
C ARG A 115 -0.04 -17.21 7.30
N ASP A 116 -0.82 -18.20 6.88
CA ASP A 116 -1.73 -18.05 5.73
C ASP A 116 -2.75 -16.92 5.94
N ALA A 117 -3.34 -16.82 7.14
CA ALA A 117 -4.24 -15.73 7.50
C ALA A 117 -3.53 -14.36 7.40
N GLY A 118 -2.31 -14.26 7.91
CA GLY A 118 -1.49 -13.05 7.80
C GLY A 118 -1.14 -12.70 6.35
N LEU A 119 -0.79 -13.70 5.53
CA LEU A 119 -0.43 -13.50 4.12
C LEU A 119 -1.63 -13.02 3.32
N ILE A 120 -2.82 -13.57 3.57
CA ILE A 120 -4.07 -13.11 2.98
C ILE A 120 -4.32 -11.63 3.33
N ILE A 121 -4.21 -11.27 4.61
CA ILE A 121 -4.36 -9.87 5.04
C ILE A 121 -3.36 -8.95 4.33
N ALA A 122 -2.10 -9.37 4.23
CA ALA A 122 -1.07 -8.58 3.54
C ALA A 122 -1.38 -8.42 2.05
N GLY A 123 -1.79 -9.51 1.36
CA GLY A 123 -2.24 -9.47 -0.02
C GLY A 123 -3.39 -8.48 -0.21
N GLN A 124 -4.46 -8.57 0.59
CA GLN A 124 -5.61 -7.67 0.47
C GLN A 124 -5.25 -6.19 0.64
N LYS A 125 -4.26 -5.85 1.47
CA LYS A 125 -3.78 -4.47 1.59
C LYS A 125 -3.13 -3.97 0.29
N ILE A 126 -2.36 -4.83 -0.39
CA ILE A 126 -1.77 -4.55 -1.70
C ILE A 126 -2.90 -4.35 -2.73
N GLU A 127 -3.84 -5.28 -2.80
CA GLU A 127 -5.00 -5.17 -3.72
C GLU A 127 -5.79 -3.88 -3.51
N HIS A 128 -5.99 -3.44 -2.26
CA HIS A 128 -6.76 -2.22 -1.97
C HIS A 128 -6.01 -0.96 -2.40
N HIS A 129 -4.68 -0.96 -2.30
CA HIS A 129 -3.85 0.10 -2.86
C HIS A 129 -4.01 0.16 -4.39
N GLU A 130 -3.92 -0.99 -5.07
CA GLU A 130 -4.05 -1.07 -6.53
C GLU A 130 -5.44 -0.72 -7.03
N ILE A 131 -6.51 -1.17 -6.35
CA ILE A 131 -7.89 -0.79 -6.65
C ILE A 131 -8.08 0.73 -6.57
N ALA A 132 -7.47 1.38 -5.58
CA ALA A 132 -7.53 2.84 -5.43
C ALA A 132 -6.74 3.55 -6.54
N ALA A 133 -5.54 3.07 -6.85
CA ALA A 133 -4.67 3.63 -7.89
C ALA A 133 -5.32 3.49 -9.29
N TYR A 134 -5.71 2.27 -9.67
CA TYR A 134 -6.37 1.99 -10.94
C TYR A 134 -7.71 2.69 -11.09
N GLY A 135 -8.53 2.74 -10.03
CA GLY A 135 -9.79 3.50 -10.04
C GLY A 135 -9.57 4.98 -10.37
N SER A 136 -8.48 5.55 -9.85
CA SER A 136 -8.09 6.93 -10.10
C SER A 136 -7.63 7.13 -11.55
N VAL A 137 -6.69 6.32 -12.04
CA VAL A 137 -6.16 6.49 -13.42
C VAL A 137 -7.16 6.14 -14.50
N VAL A 138 -8.11 5.23 -14.27
CA VAL A 138 -9.26 5.02 -15.18
C VAL A 138 -10.08 6.30 -15.33
N THR A 139 -10.40 6.94 -14.20
CA THR A 139 -11.17 8.19 -14.19
C THR A 139 -10.41 9.30 -14.92
N LEU A 140 -9.11 9.46 -14.65
CA LEU A 140 -8.27 10.44 -15.32
C LEU A 140 -8.17 10.19 -16.83
N ALA A 141 -7.97 8.95 -17.26
CA ALA A 141 -7.93 8.57 -18.67
C ALA A 141 -9.23 8.94 -19.39
N GLN A 142 -10.39 8.74 -18.76
CA GLN A 142 -11.69 9.14 -19.31
C GLN A 142 -11.81 10.66 -19.46
N VAL A 143 -11.41 11.43 -18.44
CA VAL A 143 -11.45 12.90 -18.45
C VAL A 143 -10.53 13.47 -19.53
N LEU A 144 -9.35 12.87 -19.72
CA LEU A 144 -8.36 13.28 -20.73
C LEU A 144 -8.70 12.78 -22.15
N GLY A 145 -9.74 11.94 -22.30
CA GLY A 145 -10.16 11.40 -23.59
C GLY A 145 -9.31 10.22 -24.10
N TYR A 146 -8.46 9.63 -23.26
CA TYR A 146 -7.65 8.45 -23.57
C TYR A 146 -8.48 7.17 -23.48
N GLN A 147 -9.40 6.99 -24.43
CA GLN A 147 -10.39 5.90 -24.40
C GLN A 147 -9.77 4.51 -24.36
N GLU A 148 -8.70 4.27 -25.13
CA GLU A 148 -8.02 2.96 -25.13
C GLU A 148 -7.30 2.70 -23.81
N ALA A 149 -6.59 3.70 -23.28
CA ALA A 149 -5.99 3.62 -21.95
C ALA A 149 -7.04 3.32 -20.87
N ALA A 150 -8.16 4.04 -20.85
CA ALA A 150 -9.24 3.82 -19.90
C ALA A 150 -9.79 2.39 -19.97
N ARG A 151 -9.96 1.83 -21.18
CA ARG A 151 -10.41 0.46 -21.38
C ARG A 151 -9.42 -0.57 -20.83
N LEU A 152 -8.13 -0.38 -21.12
CA LEU A 152 -7.05 -1.26 -20.65
C LEU A 152 -6.91 -1.20 -19.13
N LEU A 153 -6.87 0.00 -18.55
CA LEU A 153 -6.77 0.21 -17.10
C LEU A 153 -8.00 -0.36 -16.36
N GLN A 154 -9.20 -0.25 -16.95
CA GLN A 154 -10.41 -0.84 -16.38
C GLN A 154 -10.33 -2.37 -16.35
N GLN A 155 -9.71 -3.00 -17.35
CA GLN A 155 -9.49 -4.44 -17.34
C GLN A 155 -8.60 -4.85 -16.17
N THR A 156 -7.51 -4.12 -15.90
CA THR A 156 -6.67 -4.39 -14.72
C THR A 156 -7.46 -4.18 -13.43
N LEU A 157 -8.17 -3.06 -13.30
CA LEU A 157 -9.00 -2.76 -12.12
C LEU A 157 -10.00 -3.89 -11.79
N ASP A 158 -10.58 -4.52 -12.80
CA ASP A 158 -11.50 -5.63 -12.62
C ASP A 158 -10.77 -6.93 -12.22
N GLU A 159 -9.54 -7.14 -12.67
CA GLU A 159 -8.67 -8.24 -12.23
C GLU A 159 -8.33 -8.10 -10.73
N GLU A 160 -7.92 -6.91 -10.25
CA GLU A 160 -7.56 -6.71 -8.83
C GLU A 160 -8.75 -6.87 -7.89
N LYS A 161 -9.91 -6.33 -8.29
CA LYS A 161 -11.15 -6.56 -7.54
C LYS A 161 -11.50 -8.03 -7.43
N ASN A 162 -11.19 -8.83 -8.45
CA ASN A 162 -11.42 -10.26 -8.41
C ASN A 162 -10.37 -10.97 -7.56
N ALA A 163 -9.11 -10.53 -7.57
CA ALA A 163 -8.05 -11.05 -6.70
C ALA A 163 -8.37 -10.80 -5.22
N ASP A 164 -8.72 -9.56 -4.81
CA ASP A 164 -9.18 -9.26 -3.45
C ASP A 164 -10.38 -10.10 -3.03
N LYS A 165 -11.34 -10.29 -3.95
CA LYS A 165 -12.50 -11.15 -3.70
C LYS A 165 -12.11 -12.62 -3.47
N LYS A 166 -11.16 -13.17 -4.25
CA LYS A 166 -10.65 -14.54 -4.06
C LYS A 166 -9.98 -14.66 -2.68
N LEU A 167 -9.18 -13.67 -2.29
CA LEU A 167 -8.53 -13.61 -0.98
C LEU A 167 -9.55 -13.53 0.17
N THR A 168 -10.60 -12.72 0.01
CA THR A 168 -11.72 -12.64 0.97
C THR A 168 -12.40 -13.99 1.14
N ILE A 169 -12.68 -14.70 0.04
CA ILE A 169 -13.29 -16.04 0.09
C ILE A 169 -12.38 -17.02 0.86
N LEU A 170 -11.07 -16.97 0.63
CA LEU A 170 -10.10 -17.80 1.36
C LEU A 170 -10.08 -17.45 2.86
N ALA A 171 -10.09 -16.17 3.20
CA ALA A 171 -10.16 -15.70 4.58
C ALA A 171 -11.41 -16.19 5.31
N GLU A 172 -12.58 -16.03 4.70
CA GLU A 172 -13.88 -16.43 5.25
C GLU A 172 -14.07 -17.96 5.31
N SER A 173 -13.25 -18.70 4.57
CA SER A 173 -13.32 -20.17 4.51
C SER A 173 -12.69 -20.85 5.74
N PHE A 174 -12.08 -22.01 5.51
CA PHE A 174 -11.47 -22.83 6.55
C PHE A 174 -10.19 -22.20 7.12
N ILE A 175 -9.55 -21.24 6.45
CA ILE A 175 -8.26 -20.67 6.88
C ILE A 175 -8.38 -19.98 8.24
N ASN A 176 -9.21 -18.93 8.36
CA ASN A 176 -9.34 -18.21 9.64
C ASN A 176 -9.94 -19.09 10.75
N ASN A 177 -10.91 -19.94 10.41
CA ASN A 177 -11.53 -20.85 11.36
C ASN A 177 -10.54 -21.88 11.93
N ARG A 178 -9.61 -22.39 11.10
CA ARG A 178 -8.60 -23.34 11.55
C ARG A 178 -7.40 -22.65 12.19
N ALA A 179 -6.99 -21.47 11.71
CA ALA A 179 -5.96 -20.65 12.35
C ALA A 179 -6.36 -20.32 13.81
N ALA A 180 -7.63 -19.99 14.06
CA ALA A 180 -8.15 -19.77 15.42
C ALA A 180 -8.06 -21.00 16.36
N SER A 181 -7.84 -22.20 15.81
CA SER A 181 -7.65 -23.43 16.59
C SER A 181 -6.18 -23.81 16.83
N GLU A 182 -5.24 -23.07 16.24
CA GLU A 182 -3.81 -23.21 16.54
C GLU A 182 -3.53 -22.65 17.94
N SER A 183 -2.71 -23.37 18.71
CA SER A 183 -2.40 -22.99 20.09
C SER A 183 -1.53 -21.73 20.14
N ASP A 184 -2.05 -20.68 20.77
CA ASP A 184 -1.31 -19.46 21.13
C ASP A 184 -0.25 -19.77 22.20
N ASP A 185 0.94 -20.23 21.78
CA ASP A 185 2.08 -20.37 22.69
C ASP A 185 2.81 -19.02 22.90
N THR A 186 2.56 -18.03 22.05
CA THR A 186 3.16 -16.67 22.12
C THR A 186 2.54 -15.79 23.21
N TYR A 187 1.23 -15.89 23.49
CA TYR A 187 0.58 -15.08 24.54
C TYR A 187 0.73 -15.61 25.97
N ARG A 188 1.37 -16.76 26.18
CA ARG A 188 1.56 -17.33 27.54
C ARG A 188 2.73 -16.72 28.33
N ASN A 189 3.64 -15.96 27.71
CA ASN A 189 4.86 -15.45 28.37
C ASN A 189 4.82 -13.98 28.82
N ASP A 190 3.79 -13.19 28.50
CA ASP A 190 3.77 -11.75 28.83
C ASP A 190 3.10 -11.39 30.18
N ARG A 191 2.71 -12.38 31.00
CA ARG A 191 2.18 -12.10 32.35
C ARG A 191 3.23 -11.83 33.42
N ASP A 192 4.52 -11.85 33.09
CA ASP A 192 5.61 -11.69 34.08
C ASP A 192 6.64 -10.62 33.73
N ARG A 193 6.31 -9.66 32.85
CA ARG A 193 7.20 -8.54 32.51
C ARG A 193 6.54 -7.18 32.69
N THR A 194 6.23 -6.84 33.94
CA THR A 194 6.08 -5.44 34.36
C THR A 194 7.46 -4.79 34.41
N ASP A 195 7.87 -4.06 33.37
CA ASP A 195 8.54 -2.75 33.44
C ASP A 195 8.84 -2.24 32.01
N TYR A 196 8.02 -1.32 31.52
CA TYR A 196 8.36 -0.48 30.37
C TYR A 196 8.01 0.97 30.73
N THR A 197 8.94 1.62 31.41
CA THR A 197 9.04 3.08 31.42
C THR A 197 9.68 3.54 30.10
N GLU A 198 8.86 3.72 29.06
CA GLU A 198 9.29 4.45 27.85
C GLU A 198 9.04 5.95 28.03
N GLN A 199 10.13 6.68 28.19
CA GLN A 199 10.18 8.14 28.15
C GLN A 199 10.01 8.60 26.68
N ARG A 200 8.78 8.60 26.17
CA ARG A 200 8.47 9.17 24.85
C ARG A 200 8.40 10.69 24.94
N SER A 201 9.27 11.39 24.22
CA SER A 201 9.15 12.83 23.98
C SER A 201 7.90 13.11 23.15
N VAL A 202 6.83 13.55 23.80
CA VAL A 202 5.60 13.98 23.13
C VAL A 202 5.87 15.35 22.50
N VAL A 203 5.72 15.44 21.18
CA VAL A 203 5.72 16.71 20.44
C VAL A 203 4.29 17.20 20.36
N ASN A 204 4.06 18.46 20.72
CA ASN A 204 2.74 19.07 20.63
C ASN A 204 2.33 19.26 19.16
N PRO A 205 1.02 19.38 18.88
CA PRO A 205 0.51 19.67 17.53
C PRO A 205 1.03 20.99 16.91
N ASP A 206 1.60 21.89 17.72
CA ASP A 206 2.21 23.15 17.28
C ASP A 206 3.74 23.06 17.05
N GLY A 207 4.32 21.86 17.15
CA GLY A 207 5.74 21.60 16.94
C GLY A 207 6.65 21.88 18.14
N THR A 208 6.09 22.28 19.29
CA THR A 208 6.87 22.50 20.51
C THR A 208 7.11 21.19 21.29
N ARG A 209 8.28 21.06 21.94
CA ARG A 209 8.61 19.92 22.83
C ARG A 209 8.45 20.34 24.29
N TYR A 210 7.91 19.45 25.13
CA TYR A 210 7.91 19.66 26.59
C TYR A 210 9.34 19.65 27.13
N ASP A 211 9.80 20.76 27.71
CA ASP A 211 11.00 20.79 28.55
C ASP A 211 10.60 20.36 29.97
N THR A 212 10.80 19.08 30.31
CA THR A 212 10.70 18.64 31.70
C THR A 212 11.99 19.04 32.42
N GLY A 213 12.14 20.35 32.65
CA GLY A 213 13.18 20.89 33.51
C GLY A 213 12.99 20.36 34.93
N SER A 214 13.89 19.48 35.37
CA SER A 214 14.03 19.15 36.79
C SER A 214 14.65 20.36 37.51
N SER A 215 13.79 21.21 38.07
CA SER A 215 14.18 22.13 39.13
C SER A 215 13.90 21.46 40.47
N THR A 216 14.94 21.05 41.19
CA THR A 216 14.87 20.86 42.64
C THR A 216 15.93 21.74 43.29
N THR A 217 15.48 22.87 43.83
CA THR A 217 16.17 23.64 44.87
C THR A 217 15.64 23.25 46.25
N ARG A 218 16.49 23.50 47.26
CA ARG A 218 16.37 23.32 48.72
C ARG A 218 16.80 21.93 49.23
N GLY A 219 17.67 21.81 50.23
CA GLY A 219 18.31 22.80 51.11
C GLY A 219 19.11 22.05 52.19
N ASP A 220 20.12 22.73 52.72
CA ASP A 220 21.06 22.27 53.75
C ASP A 220 20.43 21.63 55.00
N SER A 221 21.07 20.61 55.60
CA SER A 221 21.73 20.72 56.92
C SER A 221 22.25 19.37 57.49
N PHE A 222 23.57 19.31 57.69
CA PHE A 222 24.34 18.87 58.89
C PHE A 222 24.46 17.42 59.42
N THR A 223 25.70 17.19 59.92
CA THR A 223 26.22 16.21 60.92
C THR A 223 26.83 14.93 60.31
N ILE A 224 28.12 14.54 60.46
CA ILE A 224 29.27 14.91 61.33
C ILE A 224 30.51 15.18 60.46
#